data_AF-A0A0K8RF12-F1
#
_entry.id   AF-A0A0K8RF12-F1
#
_cell.length_a   1.000
_cell.length_b   1.000
_cell.length_c   1.000
_cell.angle_alpha   90.00
_cell.angle_beta   90.00
_cell.angle_gamma   90.00
#
_symmetry.space_group_name_H-M   'P 1'
#
loop_
_entity.id
_entity.type
_entity.pdbx_description
1 polymer ?
#
loop_
_entity_poly.entity_id
_entity_poly.type
_entity_poly.pdbx_seq_one_letter_code
_entity_poly.pdbx_strand_id
1 'polypeptide(L)'
;MSECYNTRNVLNGTVAGTNTSELYPFVFADNNCAVIRKHSWSNETFKACELWVFSSALEEELSCCHFVFDLLCTRGYKQKTYDLELCKPKETEVNAVVTE
;
A
#
# COMPACT_ATOMS: atom_id res chain seq x y z
N MET A 1 -10.60 13.89 7.75
CA MET A 1 -11.70 12.94 7.46
C MET A 1 -12.26 13.31 6.11
N SER A 2 -12.60 12.34 5.26
CA SER A 2 -13.42 12.63 4.07
C SER A 2 -14.84 12.97 4.54
N GLU A 3 -15.47 13.99 3.95
CA GLU A 3 -16.67 14.67 4.47
C GLU A 3 -17.91 13.77 4.69
N CYS A 4 -17.88 12.52 4.23
CA CYS A 4 -19.02 11.59 4.32
C CYS A 4 -18.70 10.29 5.09
N TYR A 5 -17.60 10.22 5.83
CA TYR A 5 -17.20 9.03 6.58
C TYR A 5 -17.15 9.31 8.08
N ASN A 6 -17.81 8.44 8.87
CA ASN A 6 -17.80 8.49 10.33
C ASN A 6 -16.56 7.80 10.94
N THR A 7 -15.83 7.03 10.13
CA THR A 7 -14.63 6.29 10.53
C THR A 7 -13.44 6.79 9.73
N ARG A 8 -12.26 6.83 10.36
CA ARG A 8 -11.01 7.18 9.65
C ARG A 8 -10.74 6.15 8.57
N ASN A 9 -10.72 6.60 7.33
CA ASN A 9 -10.52 5.78 6.13
C ASN A 9 -9.41 6.32 5.24
N VAL A 10 -8.64 7.31 5.72
CA VAL A 10 -7.55 7.95 4.97
C VAL A 10 -6.33 8.00 5.88
N LEU A 11 -5.21 7.47 5.40
CA LEU A 11 -3.89 7.73 5.97
C LEU A 11 -3.34 9.02 5.39
N ASN A 12 -2.80 9.89 6.25
CA ASN A 12 -2.09 11.10 5.84
C ASN A 12 -0.59 10.86 6.04
N GLY A 13 0.15 10.75 4.95
CA GLY A 13 1.60 10.53 4.97
C GLY A 13 2.35 11.76 4.48
N THR A 14 3.56 11.98 4.99
CA THR A 14 4.48 12.99 4.42
C THR A 14 5.41 12.29 3.46
N VAL A 15 5.52 12.78 2.23
CA VAL A 15 6.39 12.18 1.21
C VAL A 15 7.85 12.42 1.59
N ALA A 16 8.62 11.35 1.76
CA ALA A 16 10.01 11.42 2.18
C ALA A 16 10.85 12.33 1.25
N GLY A 17 11.69 13.17 1.85
CA GLY A 17 12.48 14.16 1.11
C GLY A 17 11.70 15.39 0.65
N THR A 18 10.43 15.51 1.00
CA THR A 18 9.59 16.67 0.71
C THR A 18 8.78 17.08 1.94
N ASN A 19 8.23 18.30 1.93
CA ASN A 19 7.27 18.76 2.95
C ASN A 19 5.81 18.60 2.48
N THR A 20 5.56 17.79 1.45
CA THR A 20 4.22 17.60 0.91
C THR A 20 3.53 16.44 1.61
N SER A 21 2.27 16.66 1.98
CA SER A 21 1.39 15.62 2.51
C SER A 21 0.66 14.94 1.37
N GLU A 22 0.54 13.61 1.47
CA GLU A 22 -0.22 12.78 0.56
C GLU A 22 -1.31 12.02 1.33
N LEU A 23 -2.50 11.98 0.74
CA LEU A 23 -3.65 11.27 1.28
C LEU A 23 -3.75 9.90 0.60
N TYR A 24 -3.86 8.86 1.43
CA TYR A 24 -4.03 7.47 1.01
C TYR A 24 -5.38 6.94 1.53
N PRO A 25 -6.46 7.08 0.76
CA PRO A 25 -7.74 6.47 1.09
C PRO A 25 -7.66 4.95 1.01
N PHE A 26 -8.11 4.27 2.05
CA PHE A 26 -8.27 2.82 2.06
C PHE A 26 -9.54 2.44 1.31
N VAL A 27 -9.39 1.53 0.35
CA VAL A 27 -10.50 0.89 -0.36
C VAL A 27 -10.93 -0.36 0.38
N PHE A 28 -9.95 -1.12 0.86
CA PHE A 28 -10.14 -2.32 1.65
C PHE A 28 -8.91 -2.55 2.52
N ALA A 29 -9.11 -3.10 3.72
CA ALA A 29 -8.04 -3.50 4.60
C ALA A 29 -8.47 -4.76 5.34
N ASP A 30 -7.54 -5.71 5.44
CA ASP A 30 -7.64 -6.93 6.22
C ASP A 30 -6.37 -7.07 7.08
N ASN A 31 -6.31 -8.07 7.94
CA ASN A 31 -5.20 -8.30 8.87
C ASN A 31 -3.84 -8.44 8.16
N ASN A 32 -3.83 -8.90 6.90
CA ASN A 32 -2.62 -9.24 6.16
C ASN A 32 -2.28 -8.27 5.02
N CYS A 33 -3.22 -7.39 4.64
CA CYS A 33 -3.07 -6.58 3.44
C CYS A 33 -4.02 -5.38 3.41
N ALA A 34 -3.70 -4.41 2.57
CA ALA A 34 -4.53 -3.25 2.32
C ALA A 34 -4.50 -2.85 0.85
N VAL A 35 -5.66 -2.46 0.32
CA VAL A 35 -5.81 -1.85 -1.00
C VAL A 35 -6.09 -0.38 -0.80
N ILE A 36 -5.21 0.47 -1.33
CA ILE A 36 -5.29 1.92 -1.18
C ILE A 36 -5.39 2.61 -2.53
N ARG A 37 -6.11 3.73 -2.57
CA ARG A 37 -6.08 4.67 -3.71
C ARG A 37 -4.90 5.61 -3.55
N LYS A 38 -4.23 5.88 -4.66
CA LYS A 38 -3.17 6.90 -4.71
C LYS A 38 -3.62 8.07 -5.56
N HIS A 39 -3.97 9.17 -4.90
CA HIS A 39 -4.52 10.32 -5.61
C HIS A 39 -3.46 11.06 -6.44
N SER A 40 -2.23 11.17 -5.96
CA SER A 40 -1.15 11.94 -6.60
C SER A 40 -0.79 11.47 -8.02
N TRP A 41 -0.93 10.16 -8.29
CA TRP A 41 -0.67 9.55 -9.59
C TRP A 41 -1.93 9.11 -10.33
N SER A 42 -3.08 9.66 -9.94
CA SER A 42 -4.35 9.47 -10.62
C SER A 42 -4.68 10.67 -11.53
N ASN A 43 -5.37 10.42 -12.64
CA ASN A 43 -6.04 11.43 -13.46
C ASN A 43 -7.53 11.07 -13.62
N GLU A 44 -8.28 11.70 -14.52
CA GLU A 44 -9.71 11.44 -14.69
C GLU A 44 -10.01 10.00 -15.16
N THR A 45 -9.18 9.43 -16.02
CA THR A 45 -9.39 8.14 -16.67
C THR A 45 -8.65 6.98 -16.00
N PHE A 46 -7.53 7.29 -15.35
CA PHE A 46 -6.65 6.38 -14.64
C PHE A 46 -6.65 6.71 -13.15
N LYS A 47 -7.05 5.75 -12.33
CA LYS A 47 -7.04 5.89 -10.87
C LYS A 47 -6.01 4.93 -10.30
N ALA A 48 -4.85 5.45 -9.92
CA ALA A 48 -3.77 4.67 -9.35
C ALA A 48 -4.20 4.02 -8.02
N CYS A 49 -3.70 2.81 -7.80
CA CYS A 49 -3.88 2.07 -6.57
C CYS A 49 -2.58 1.38 -6.19
N GLU A 50 -2.47 1.05 -4.91
CA GLU A 50 -1.42 0.19 -4.41
C GLU A 50 -2.04 -0.94 -3.59
N LEU A 51 -1.43 -2.13 -3.69
CA LEU A 51 -1.69 -3.26 -2.80
C LEU A 51 -0.50 -3.36 -1.86
N TRP A 52 -0.77 -3.17 -0.57
CA TRP A 52 0.22 -3.30 0.48
C TRP A 52 -0.02 -4.63 1.20
N VAL A 53 1.08 -5.29 1.55
CA VAL A 53 1.07 -6.60 2.20
C VAL A 53 2.02 -6.53 3.39
N PHE A 54 1.60 -7.03 4.55
CA PHE A 54 2.49 -7.12 5.70
C PHE A 54 3.61 -8.12 5.43
N SER A 55 4.82 -7.85 5.97
CA SER A 55 5.99 -8.71 5.77
C SER A 55 5.74 -10.17 6.20
N SER A 56 4.97 -10.36 7.28
CA SER A 56 4.57 -11.67 7.79
C SER A 56 3.70 -12.47 6.83
N ALA A 57 3.03 -11.83 5.88
CA ALA A 57 2.04 -12.43 4.98
C ALA A 57 2.48 -12.42 3.51
N LEU A 58 3.76 -12.15 3.22
CA LEU A 58 4.26 -12.09 1.83
C LEU A 58 4.18 -13.43 1.08
N GLU A 59 4.25 -14.54 1.81
CA GLU A 59 4.15 -15.90 1.26
C GLU A 59 2.74 -16.50 1.40
N GLU A 60 1.77 -15.73 1.92
CA GLU A 60 0.40 -16.17 2.15
C GLU A 60 -0.52 -15.88 0.96
N GLU A 61 -1.64 -16.61 0.89
CA GLU A 61 -2.68 -16.35 -0.10
C GLU A 61 -3.57 -15.16 0.33
N LEU A 62 -3.45 -14.03 -0.36
CA LEU A 62 -4.18 -12.78 -0.06
C LEU A 62 -5.48 -12.66 -0.86
N SER A 63 -6.29 -13.73 -0.89
CA SER A 63 -7.42 -13.87 -1.82
C SER A 63 -8.38 -12.67 -1.82
N CYS A 64 -8.73 -12.12 -0.65
CA CYS A 64 -9.62 -10.95 -0.55
C CYS A 64 -8.99 -9.67 -1.11
N CYS A 65 -7.76 -9.34 -0.74
CA CYS A 65 -7.10 -8.14 -1.23
C CYS A 65 -6.75 -8.24 -2.73
N HIS A 66 -6.36 -9.42 -3.22
CA HIS A 66 -6.17 -9.65 -4.65
C HIS A 66 -7.47 -9.44 -5.42
N PHE A 67 -8.57 -10.03 -4.95
CA PHE A 67 -9.88 -9.86 -5.58
C PHE A 67 -10.30 -8.38 -5.62
N VAL A 68 -10.23 -7.67 -4.50
CA VAL A 68 -10.62 -6.25 -4.43
C VAL A 68 -9.70 -5.38 -5.28
N PHE A 69 -8.39 -5.65 -5.28
CA PHE A 69 -7.44 -4.95 -6.12
C PHE A 69 -7.77 -5.14 -7.61
N ASP A 70 -7.99 -6.38 -8.04
CA ASP A 70 -8.31 -6.68 -9.44
C ASP A 70 -9.65 -6.07 -9.88
N LEU A 71 -10.63 -6.07 -8.99
CA LEU A 71 -11.94 -5.46 -9.25
C LEU A 71 -11.86 -3.94 -9.41
N LEU A 72 -11.07 -3.24 -8.59
CA LEU A 72 -11.15 -1.78 -8.46
C LEU A 72 -9.98 -1.02 -9.09
N CYS A 73 -8.87 -1.70 -9.36
CA CYS A 73 -7.61 -1.06 -9.73
C CYS A 73 -7.02 -1.54 -11.06
N THR A 74 -7.36 -2.74 -11.53
CA THR A 74 -6.71 -3.32 -12.71
C THR A 74 -7.43 -2.89 -14.00
N ARG A 75 -6.94 -1.82 -14.64
CA ARG A 75 -7.34 -1.40 -16.01
C ARG A 75 -6.26 -1.63 -17.06
N GLY A 76 -5.50 -2.72 -16.93
CA GLY A 76 -4.61 -3.23 -17.99
C GLY A 76 -3.11 -3.21 -17.69
N TYR A 77 -2.67 -2.68 -16.54
CA TYR A 77 -1.26 -2.70 -16.17
C TYR A 77 -1.06 -2.75 -14.64
N LYS A 78 -0.19 -3.65 -14.17
CA LYS A 78 0.17 -3.85 -12.76
C LYS A 78 1.70 -3.82 -12.63
N GLN A 79 2.22 -2.88 -11.85
CA GLN A 79 3.63 -2.85 -11.49
C GLN A 79 3.87 -3.72 -10.25
N LYS A 80 5.00 -4.43 -10.22
CA LYS A 80 5.49 -5.11 -9.01
C LYS A 80 6.56 -4.23 -8.37
N THR A 81 6.24 -3.65 -7.22
CA THR A 81 7.16 -2.79 -6.46
C THR A 81 8.06 -3.61 -5.54
N TYR A 82 7.54 -4.71 -4.99
CA TYR A 82 8.26 -5.61 -4.10
C TYR A 82 8.38 -6.99 -4.74
N ASP A 83 9.61 -7.51 -4.81
CA ASP A 83 9.92 -8.86 -5.28
C ASP A 83 10.59 -9.63 -4.14
N LEU A 84 10.03 -10.78 -3.78
CA LEU A 84 10.49 -11.55 -2.64
C LEU A 84 11.95 -11.99 -2.76
N GLU A 85 12.47 -12.24 -3.97
CA GLU A 85 13.85 -12.70 -4.15
C GLU A 85 14.84 -11.53 -4.23
N LEU A 86 14.42 -10.39 -4.78
CA LEU A 86 15.29 -9.21 -4.92
C LEU A 86 15.27 -8.30 -3.69
N CYS A 87 14.19 -8.30 -2.92
CA CYS A 87 13.97 -7.41 -1.78
C CYS A 87 14.18 -8.07 -0.41
N LYS A 88 14.73 -9.30 -0.34
CA LYS A 88 15.08 -9.90 0.97
C LYS A 88 16.00 -8.94 1.72
N PRO A 89 15.69 -8.60 2.99
CA PRO A 89 16.60 -7.84 3.81
C PRO A 89 17.94 -8.56 3.84
N LYS A 90 19.04 -7.86 3.54
CA LYS A 90 20.36 -8.42 3.85
C LYS A 90 20.39 -8.58 5.37
N GLU A 91 20.76 -9.75 5.88
CA GLU A 91 20.83 -10.07 7.32
C GLU A 91 21.61 -9.02 8.14
N THR A 92 22.43 -8.22 7.47
CA THR A 92 23.24 -7.15 8.04
C THR A 92 22.45 -5.94 8.59
N GLU A 93 21.21 -5.68 8.17
CA GLU A 93 20.48 -4.45 8.57
C GLU A 93 19.52 -4.63 9.75
N VAL A 94 19.17 -5.86 10.13
CA VAL A 94 18.25 -6.11 11.26
C VAL A 94 18.92 -5.93 12.63
N ASN A 95 20.25 -5.96 12.69
CA ASN A 95 21.01 -5.78 13.94
C ASN A 95 21.35 -4.32 14.28
N ALA A 96 20.98 -3.35 13.43
CA ALA A 96 21.34 -1.93 13.65
C ALA A 96 20.28 -1.14 14.46
N VAL A 97 19.14 -1.74 14.80
CA VAL A 97 18.08 -1.09 15.61
C VAL A 97 17.74 -1.94 16.84
N VAL A 98 18.76 -2.43 17.53
CA VAL A 98 18.68 -2.76 18.97
C VAL A 98 19.98 -2.30 19.61
N THR A 99 20.07 -1.04 20.02
CA THR A 99 20.99 -0.61 21.08
C THR A 99 20.55 0.75 21.64
N GLU A 100 20.26 0.71 22.95
CA GLU A 100 20.05 1.76 23.96
C GLU A 100 18.78 2.63 23.94
#